data_AF-A0A7C0VWM6-F1
#
_entry.id   AF-A0A7C0VWM6-F1
#
_cell.length_a   1.000
_cell.length_b   1.000
_cell.length_c   1.000
_cell.angle_alpha   90.00
_cell.angle_beta   90.00
_cell.angle_gamma   90.00
#
_symmetry.space_group_name_H-M   'P 1'
#
loop_
_entity.id
_entity.type
_entity.pdbx_description
1 polymer ?
#
loop_
_entity_poly.entity_id
_entity_poly.type
_entity_poly.pdbx_seq_one_letter_code
_entity_poly.pdbx_strand_id
1 'polypeptide(L)'
;VRVPLYVNTGLLADIGPSLRSGAEGVGLYRTELPFMIRDRFPGEDEQRATYLQVLRAFAPRPVTLRTLDVGGDKALPYFPVHEENPFLGWRGIRISLDHPEIFITQLRAMLRADAEVRNLQVLLPMVSWVAELDEALQLIRRAYQELTSEGETVRMPPVGAMIEVPSAVYQVEAFARRVDFLSVGTNDLTQYLLAVDRNNGRVAALYDSLHPAVLHALLQVVEGAHRQGKPVSVCGEMAGDPAAAVLLLGMGIDSLSTSAANLPRVKWVIRSFPQTRARELLDQVLEMEDPGAIRRRIHEALEQAGLGGLIRAGN
;
A
#
# COMPACT_ATOMS: atom_id res chain seq x y z
N VAL A 1 -8.03 3.66 -20.73
CA VAL A 1 -7.63 4.44 -19.53
C VAL A 1 -6.14 4.26 -19.27
N ARG A 2 -5.52 5.18 -18.51
CA ARG A 2 -4.13 5.06 -18.05
C ARG A 2 -4.14 4.67 -16.58
N VAL A 3 -3.41 3.62 -16.22
CA VAL A 3 -3.18 3.18 -14.84
C VAL A 3 -1.67 3.15 -14.64
N PRO A 4 -1.08 4.13 -13.92
CA PRO A 4 0.35 4.11 -13.59
C PRO A 4 0.72 2.85 -12.81
N LEU A 5 1.88 2.29 -13.12
CA LEU A 5 2.40 1.10 -12.44
C LEU A 5 3.66 1.43 -11.67
N TYR A 6 3.58 1.25 -10.36
CA TYR A 6 4.64 1.53 -9.41
C TYR A 6 5.24 0.25 -8.84
N VAL A 7 6.34 0.42 -8.12
CA VAL A 7 6.97 -0.68 -7.37
C VAL A 7 6.77 -0.58 -5.86
N ASN A 8 6.71 -1.74 -5.23
CA ASN A 8 6.88 -1.92 -3.79
C ASN A 8 8.35 -2.26 -3.49
N THR A 9 8.95 -1.62 -2.50
CA THR A 9 10.31 -1.96 -2.03
C THR A 9 10.51 -1.56 -0.57
N GLY A 10 11.49 -2.13 0.12
CA GLY A 10 11.98 -1.65 1.42
C GLY A 10 13.50 -1.61 1.50
N LEU A 11 14.17 -1.78 0.35
CA LEU A 11 15.61 -1.97 0.24
C LEU A 11 16.17 -1.05 -0.84
N LEU A 12 17.27 -0.36 -0.52
CA LEU A 12 18.01 0.44 -1.50
C LEU A 12 18.53 -0.42 -2.67
N ALA A 13 18.83 -1.69 -2.41
CA ALA A 13 19.28 -2.64 -3.42
C ALA A 13 18.24 -2.90 -4.54
N ASP A 14 16.95 -2.69 -4.25
CA ASP A 14 15.87 -2.93 -5.22
C ASP A 14 15.66 -1.76 -6.20
N ILE A 15 16.30 -0.60 -5.96
CA ILE A 15 16.15 0.59 -6.81
C ILE A 15 16.53 0.26 -8.26
N GLY A 16 17.69 -0.37 -8.47
CA GLY A 16 18.18 -0.74 -9.80
C GLY A 16 17.23 -1.69 -10.54
N PRO A 17 16.87 -2.86 -9.97
CA PRO A 17 15.86 -3.75 -10.54
C PRO A 17 14.52 -3.07 -10.85
N SER A 18 14.05 -2.19 -9.97
CA SER A 18 12.79 -1.46 -10.14
C SER A 18 12.80 -0.54 -11.35
N LEU A 19 13.86 0.25 -11.52
CA LEU A 19 14.01 1.15 -12.66
C LEU A 19 14.11 0.36 -13.98
N ARG A 20 14.86 -0.75 -14.00
CA ARG A 20 14.98 -1.63 -15.19
C ARG A 20 13.66 -2.28 -15.59
N SER A 21 12.78 -2.51 -14.63
CA SER A 21 11.45 -3.10 -14.87
C SER A 21 10.45 -2.09 -15.45
N GLY A 22 10.84 -0.81 -15.54
CA GLY A 22 10.03 0.26 -16.14
C GLY A 22 9.00 0.86 -15.18
N ALA A 23 9.30 0.87 -13.87
CA ALA A 23 8.47 1.46 -12.83
C ALA A 23 8.25 2.97 -13.02
N GLU A 24 7.00 3.42 -12.94
CA GLU A 24 6.61 4.83 -13.06
C GLU A 24 6.71 5.59 -11.72
N GLY A 25 7.29 4.98 -10.69
CA GLY A 25 7.40 5.51 -9.32
C GLY A 25 7.44 4.39 -8.29
N VAL A 26 7.38 4.76 -7.01
CA VAL A 26 7.26 3.84 -5.87
C VAL A 26 5.91 4.07 -5.21
N GLY A 27 5.02 3.08 -5.23
CA GLY A 27 3.69 3.19 -4.63
C GLY A 27 3.66 2.68 -3.19
N LEU A 28 4.71 1.98 -2.76
CA LEU A 28 4.94 1.64 -1.36
C LEU A 28 6.43 1.43 -1.09
N TYR A 29 7.04 2.36 -0.36
CA TYR A 29 8.32 2.15 0.30
C TYR A 29 8.09 1.74 1.76
N ARG A 30 8.53 0.53 2.11
CA ARG A 30 8.49 -0.06 3.45
C ARG A 30 9.67 0.46 4.28
N THR A 31 9.40 1.26 5.31
CA THR A 31 10.46 1.91 6.10
C THR A 31 10.99 1.07 7.26
N GLU A 32 10.45 -0.13 7.50
CA GLU A 32 10.70 -0.91 8.72
C GLU A 32 12.10 -1.51 8.76
N LEU A 33 12.68 -1.87 7.61
CA LEU A 33 13.95 -2.59 7.58
C LEU A 33 15.09 -1.83 8.28
N PRO A 34 15.35 -0.53 8.00
CA PRO A 34 16.30 0.27 8.77
C PRO A 34 16.07 0.24 10.30
N PHE A 35 14.83 0.09 10.76
CA PHE A 35 14.51 0.00 12.18
C PHE A 35 14.81 -1.41 12.71
N MET A 36 14.53 -2.46 11.94
CA MET A 36 14.70 -3.86 12.37
C MET A 36 16.17 -4.31 12.49
N ILE A 37 17.06 -3.79 11.64
CA ILE A 37 18.47 -4.25 11.58
C ILE A 37 19.41 -3.51 12.54
N ARG A 38 18.89 -2.61 13.37
CA ARG A 38 19.66 -1.79 14.32
C ARG A 38 19.39 -2.23 15.76
N ASP A 39 20.19 -1.73 16.69
CA ASP A 39 20.01 -1.94 18.13
C ASP A 39 19.34 -0.74 18.83
N ARG A 40 18.87 0.25 18.06
CA ARG A 40 18.13 1.43 18.53
C ARG A 40 17.26 2.00 17.42
N PHE A 41 16.31 2.86 17.79
CA PHE A 41 15.58 3.68 16.82
C PHE A 41 16.56 4.57 16.02
N PRO A 42 16.46 4.59 14.68
CA PRO A 42 17.31 5.44 13.85
C PRO A 42 16.96 6.91 14.06
N GLY A 43 17.99 7.76 14.19
CA GLY A 43 17.82 9.20 14.35
C GLY A 43 17.32 9.89 13.08
N GLU A 44 16.94 11.15 13.20
CA GLU A 44 16.40 11.95 12.09
C GLU A 44 17.34 11.99 10.87
N ASP A 45 18.63 12.26 11.08
CA ASP A 45 19.61 12.36 9.98
C ASP A 45 19.89 11.00 9.31
N GLU A 46 19.89 9.90 10.07
CA GLU A 46 20.07 8.54 9.54
C GLU A 46 18.89 8.16 8.63
N GLN A 47 17.67 8.48 9.07
CA GLN A 47 16.45 8.28 8.31
C GLN A 47 16.42 9.17 7.06
N ARG A 48 16.73 10.47 7.20
CA ARG A 48 16.78 11.43 6.10
C ARG A 48 17.73 10.98 5.00
N ALA A 49 18.93 10.52 5.36
CA ALA A 49 19.92 10.04 4.40
C ALA A 49 19.37 8.86 3.58
N THR A 50 18.66 7.94 4.22
CA THR A 50 18.03 6.79 3.57
C THR A 50 16.91 7.23 2.64
N TYR A 51 15.98 8.06 3.13
CA TYR A 51 14.84 8.53 2.33
C TYR A 51 15.29 9.36 1.12
N LEU A 52 16.28 10.25 1.30
CA LEU A 52 16.81 11.09 0.22
C LEU A 52 17.38 10.25 -0.93
N GLN A 53 18.04 9.12 -0.65
CA GLN A 53 18.56 8.24 -1.69
C GLN A 53 17.43 7.66 -2.56
N VAL A 54 16.34 7.21 -1.94
CA VAL A 54 15.17 6.68 -2.65
C VAL A 54 14.49 7.78 -3.46
N LEU A 55 14.23 8.94 -2.85
CA LEU A 55 13.58 10.08 -3.51
C LEU A 55 14.37 10.52 -4.75
N ARG A 56 15.70 10.70 -4.61
CA ARG A 56 16.58 11.10 -5.74
C ARG A 56 16.63 10.05 -6.84
N ALA A 57 16.65 8.76 -6.49
CA ALA A 57 16.75 7.69 -7.48
C ALA A 57 15.52 7.58 -8.38
N PHE A 58 14.34 7.97 -7.88
CA PHE A 58 13.09 7.94 -8.65
C PHE A 58 12.70 9.30 -9.23
N ALA A 59 13.36 10.40 -8.85
CA ALA A 59 13.01 11.74 -9.34
C ALA A 59 12.92 11.82 -10.88
N PRO A 60 11.89 12.47 -11.46
CA PRO A 60 10.80 13.19 -10.80
C PRO A 60 9.56 12.32 -10.47
N ARG A 61 9.66 10.98 -10.56
CA ARG A 61 8.55 10.05 -10.32
C ARG A 61 8.15 10.04 -8.84
N PRO A 62 6.87 9.87 -8.50
CA PRO A 62 6.41 9.88 -7.11
C PRO A 62 6.99 8.71 -6.31
N VAL A 63 7.21 8.95 -5.03
CA VAL A 63 7.65 7.95 -4.04
C VAL A 63 6.77 8.04 -2.81
N THR A 64 5.95 7.03 -2.60
CA THR A 64 5.13 6.87 -1.40
C THR A 64 5.93 6.19 -0.30
N LEU A 65 6.36 6.95 0.71
CA LEU A 65 6.95 6.40 1.93
C LEU A 65 5.83 6.07 2.93
N ARG A 66 5.71 4.79 3.31
CA ARG A 66 4.81 4.41 4.40
C ARG A 66 5.51 4.67 5.73
N THR A 67 4.82 5.28 6.67
CA THR A 67 5.38 5.45 8.03
C THR A 67 5.52 4.10 8.71
N LEU A 68 6.23 4.07 9.84
CA LEU A 68 6.63 2.84 10.51
C LEU A 68 5.43 1.91 10.78
N ASP A 69 5.44 0.72 10.17
CA ASP A 69 4.49 -0.37 10.44
C ASP A 69 5.21 -1.58 11.00
N VAL A 70 5.62 -1.45 12.27
CA VAL A 70 6.19 -2.51 13.11
C VAL A 70 5.16 -3.04 14.09
N GLY A 71 5.48 -4.16 14.75
CA GLY A 71 4.50 -5.02 15.43
C GLY A 71 4.05 -6.16 14.51
N GLY A 72 3.19 -7.06 15.01
CA GLY A 72 2.86 -8.27 14.27
C GLY A 72 4.06 -9.23 14.18
N ASP A 73 4.51 -9.51 12.95
CA ASP A 73 5.67 -10.35 12.63
C ASP A 73 6.99 -9.57 12.56
N LYS A 74 6.97 -8.24 12.71
CA LYS A 74 8.14 -7.36 12.55
C LYS A 74 8.65 -6.87 13.91
N ALA A 75 9.31 -7.76 14.64
CA ALA A 75 9.86 -7.44 15.95
C ALA A 75 11.08 -6.51 15.86
N LEU A 76 11.18 -5.59 16.82
CA LEU A 76 12.37 -4.74 17.05
C LEU A 76 13.13 -5.28 18.28
N PRO A 77 14.40 -5.71 18.14
CA PRO A 77 15.14 -6.31 19.26
C PRO A 77 15.25 -5.43 20.51
N TYR A 78 15.30 -4.11 20.31
CA TYR A 78 15.45 -3.08 21.34
C TYR A 78 14.13 -2.47 21.81
N PHE A 79 13.00 -2.92 21.26
CA PHE A 79 11.66 -2.49 21.65
C PHE A 79 10.73 -3.72 21.69
N PRO A 80 10.94 -4.63 22.66
CA PRO A 80 10.24 -5.90 22.71
C PRO A 80 8.78 -5.70 23.11
N VAL A 81 7.87 -6.24 22.30
CA VAL A 81 6.43 -6.26 22.54
C VAL A 81 5.98 -7.72 22.58
N HIS A 82 5.32 -8.13 23.65
CA HIS A 82 4.76 -9.47 23.79
C HIS A 82 3.24 -9.37 23.82
N GLU A 83 2.59 -9.98 22.83
CA GLU A 83 1.14 -10.02 22.69
C GLU A 83 0.70 -11.42 22.27
N GLU A 84 -0.46 -11.86 22.77
CA GLU A 84 -1.05 -13.14 22.35
C GLU A 84 -1.44 -13.13 20.86
N ASN A 85 -1.86 -11.97 20.36
CA ASN A 85 -2.30 -11.79 18.97
C ASN A 85 -1.62 -10.55 18.35
N PRO A 86 -0.34 -10.64 17.97
CA PRO A 86 0.43 -9.48 17.49
C PRO A 86 -0.20 -8.78 16.26
N PHE A 87 -0.90 -9.54 15.41
CA PHE A 87 -1.63 -8.97 14.27
C PHE A 87 -2.87 -8.17 14.67
N LEU A 88 -3.44 -8.35 15.86
CA LEU A 88 -4.59 -7.59 16.34
C LEU A 88 -4.21 -6.53 17.39
N GLY A 89 -2.93 -6.45 17.73
CA GLY A 89 -2.43 -5.71 18.88
C GLY A 89 -1.81 -4.35 18.56
N TRP A 90 -0.76 -4.04 19.30
CA TRP A 90 -0.02 -2.79 19.26
C TRP A 90 0.94 -2.76 18.07
N ARG A 91 0.43 -2.31 16.92
CA ARG A 91 1.18 -2.24 15.66
C ARG A 91 0.83 -1.01 14.82
N GLY A 92 1.70 -0.69 13.87
CA GLY A 92 1.44 0.35 12.88
C GLY A 92 1.30 1.75 13.48
N ILE A 93 0.25 2.46 13.07
CA ILE A 93 -0.01 3.82 13.54
C ILE A 93 -0.22 3.90 15.05
N ARG A 94 -0.67 2.83 15.71
CA ARG A 94 -0.91 2.83 17.17
C ARG A 94 0.37 3.07 17.96
N ILE A 95 1.46 2.37 17.58
CA ILE A 95 2.79 2.64 18.15
C ILE A 95 3.21 4.09 17.89
N SER A 96 2.95 4.59 16.68
CA SER A 96 3.32 5.95 16.29
C SER A 96 2.56 7.04 17.08
N LEU A 97 1.31 6.79 17.45
CA LEU A 97 0.49 7.72 18.25
C LEU A 97 0.81 7.63 19.74
N ASP A 98 1.09 6.43 20.27
CA ASP A 98 1.51 6.25 21.66
C ASP A 98 2.94 6.78 21.91
N HIS A 99 3.79 6.75 20.87
CA HIS A 99 5.17 7.26 20.87
C HIS A 99 5.36 8.37 19.81
N PRO A 100 4.74 9.55 20.01
CA PRO A 100 4.76 10.62 19.03
C PRO A 100 6.18 11.15 18.75
N GLU A 101 7.14 10.98 19.65
CA GLU A 101 8.54 11.32 19.45
C GLU A 101 9.20 10.53 18.31
N ILE A 102 8.88 9.23 18.20
CA ILE A 102 9.38 8.35 17.13
C ILE A 102 8.76 8.78 15.80
N PHE A 103 7.45 9.05 15.82
CA PHE A 103 6.70 9.44 14.64
C PHE A 103 7.12 10.80 14.11
N ILE A 104 7.22 11.83 14.97
CA ILE A 104 7.71 13.16 14.61
C ILE A 104 9.13 13.08 14.04
N THR A 105 10.03 12.31 14.65
CA THR A 105 11.40 12.11 14.13
C THR A 105 11.38 11.57 12.70
N GLN A 106 10.55 10.55 12.44
CA GLN A 106 10.41 9.97 11.10
C GLN A 106 9.82 10.99 10.10
N LEU A 107 8.76 11.71 10.49
CA LEU A 107 8.10 12.70 9.64
C LEU A 107 9.05 13.85 9.29
N ARG A 108 9.80 14.37 10.26
CA ARG A 108 10.81 15.41 10.02
C ARG A 108 11.88 14.93 9.04
N ALA A 109 12.37 13.71 9.21
CA ALA A 109 13.34 13.10 8.29
C ALA A 109 12.80 12.97 6.85
N MET A 110 11.54 12.56 6.68
CA MET A 110 10.88 12.50 5.37
C MET A 110 10.75 13.88 4.72
N LEU A 111 10.28 14.88 5.46
CA LEU A 111 10.11 16.26 4.98
C LEU A 111 11.45 16.90 4.58
N ARG A 112 12.49 16.73 5.40
CA ARG A 112 13.85 17.22 5.09
C ARG A 112 14.48 16.49 3.91
N ALA A 113 14.16 15.23 3.68
CA ALA A 113 14.64 14.49 2.52
C ALA A 113 13.98 14.96 1.21
N ASP A 114 12.71 15.41 1.26
CA ASP A 114 11.96 15.85 0.08
C ASP A 114 12.15 17.33 -0.29
N ALA A 115 12.76 18.14 0.60
CA ALA A 115 12.92 19.59 0.43
C ALA A 115 13.35 20.03 -0.98
N GLU A 116 14.32 19.31 -1.57
CA GLU A 116 14.84 19.57 -2.91
C GLU A 116 14.15 18.74 -4.01
N VAL A 117 13.76 17.50 -3.71
CA VAL A 117 13.34 16.52 -4.73
C VAL A 117 11.88 16.68 -5.12
N ARG A 118 11.00 16.95 -4.14
CA ARG A 118 9.57 17.30 -4.32
C ARG A 118 8.77 16.21 -5.04
N ASN A 119 9.00 14.95 -4.66
CA ASN A 119 8.29 13.79 -5.18
C ASN A 119 7.81 12.83 -4.09
N LEU A 120 7.91 13.21 -2.81
CA LEU A 120 7.41 12.44 -1.68
C LEU A 120 5.88 12.41 -1.62
N GLN A 121 5.35 11.26 -1.24
CA GLN A 121 4.01 11.08 -0.68
C GLN A 121 4.15 10.32 0.64
N VAL A 122 3.35 10.64 1.64
CA VAL A 122 3.36 9.96 2.95
C VAL A 122 2.14 9.08 3.08
N LEU A 123 2.31 7.83 3.53
CA LEU A 123 1.22 6.87 3.69
C LEU A 123 1.15 6.34 5.11
N LEU A 124 -0.04 6.46 5.74
CA LEU A 124 -0.29 6.02 7.11
C LEU A 124 -0.81 4.57 7.14
N PRO A 125 -0.12 3.62 7.79
CA PRO A 125 -0.54 2.22 7.92
C PRO A 125 -1.57 2.02 9.03
N MET A 126 -2.32 0.92 9.01
CA MET A 126 -3.10 0.38 10.13
C MET A 126 -4.13 1.34 10.76
N VAL A 127 -4.56 2.38 10.03
CA VAL A 127 -5.55 3.33 10.52
C VAL A 127 -6.92 2.65 10.55
N SER A 128 -7.55 2.61 11.71
CA SER A 128 -8.77 1.84 11.95
C SER A 128 -10.01 2.71 12.14
N TRP A 129 -9.84 3.95 12.60
CA TRP A 129 -10.93 4.92 12.74
C TRP A 129 -10.47 6.35 12.47
N VAL A 130 -11.44 7.26 12.40
CA VAL A 130 -11.22 8.65 12.01
C VAL A 130 -10.38 9.43 13.01
N ALA A 131 -10.48 9.14 14.32
CA ALA A 131 -9.74 9.88 15.33
C ALA A 131 -8.21 9.63 15.25
N GLU A 132 -7.78 8.38 15.01
CA GLU A 132 -6.36 8.05 14.72
C GLU A 132 -5.85 8.85 13.52
N LEU A 133 -6.67 8.95 12.46
CA LEU A 133 -6.31 9.69 11.26
C LEU A 133 -6.16 11.19 11.56
N ASP A 134 -7.12 11.78 12.26
CA ASP A 134 -7.10 13.20 12.61
C ASP A 134 -5.89 13.54 13.50
N GLU A 135 -5.55 12.67 14.46
CA GLU A 135 -4.37 12.82 15.31
C GLU A 135 -3.05 12.69 14.52
N ALA A 136 -2.93 11.67 13.67
CA ALA A 136 -1.76 11.49 12.82
C ALA A 136 -1.53 12.70 11.90
N LEU A 137 -2.59 13.23 11.29
CA LEU A 137 -2.52 14.44 10.46
C LEU A 137 -2.09 15.68 11.26
N GLN A 138 -2.48 15.79 12.54
CA GLN A 138 -1.99 16.86 13.42
C GLN A 138 -0.49 16.73 13.68
N LEU A 139 0.02 15.52 13.91
CA LEU A 139 1.45 15.28 14.12
C LEU A 139 2.29 15.57 12.86
N ILE A 140 1.76 15.26 11.66
CA ILE A 140 2.39 15.67 10.38
C ILE A 140 2.49 17.19 10.28
N ARG A 141 1.40 17.90 10.59
CA ARG A 141 1.39 19.38 10.58
C ARG A 141 2.37 19.95 11.61
N ARG A 142 2.46 19.34 12.79
CA ARG A 142 3.41 19.72 13.84
C ARG A 142 4.86 19.55 13.36
N ALA A 143 5.23 18.40 12.80
CA ALA A 143 6.56 18.16 12.26
C ALA A 143 6.95 19.18 11.17
N TYR A 144 6.00 19.52 10.28
CA TYR A 144 6.18 20.57 9.30
C TYR A 144 6.40 21.95 9.95
N GLN A 145 5.57 22.31 10.93
CA GLN A 145 5.68 23.60 11.64
C GLN A 145 7.01 23.74 12.38
N GLU A 146 7.44 22.71 13.10
CA GLU A 146 8.72 22.69 13.82
C GLU A 146 9.88 22.97 12.85
N LEU A 147 9.96 22.24 11.73
CA LEU A 147 10.99 22.46 10.70
C LEU A 147 10.97 23.86 10.11
N THR A 148 9.78 24.37 9.76
CA THR A 148 9.67 25.73 9.22
C THR A 148 10.06 26.81 10.23
N SER A 149 9.80 26.58 11.53
CA SER A 149 10.20 27.48 12.61
C SER A 149 11.70 27.47 12.87
N GLU A 150 12.37 26.35 12.58
CA GLU A 150 13.82 26.19 12.60
C GLU A 150 14.51 26.80 11.36
N GLY A 151 13.74 27.31 10.40
CA GLY A 151 14.24 27.94 9.18
C GLY A 151 14.46 26.98 8.00
N GLU A 152 14.07 25.71 8.13
CA GLU A 152 14.17 24.72 7.05
C GLU A 152 13.12 25.00 5.95
N THR A 153 13.53 24.94 4.69
CA THR A 153 12.62 25.13 3.54
C THR A 153 12.04 23.78 3.11
N VAL A 154 10.97 23.36 3.78
CA VAL A 154 10.24 22.12 3.47
C VAL A 154 8.85 22.41 2.91
N ARG A 155 8.18 21.38 2.38
CA ARG A 155 6.81 21.45 1.85
C ARG A 155 5.98 20.35 2.45
N MET A 156 4.67 20.57 2.55
CA MET A 156 3.74 19.50 2.91
C MET A 156 3.56 18.56 1.70
N PRO A 157 3.94 17.28 1.79
CA PRO A 157 3.68 16.31 0.73
C PRO A 157 2.21 15.89 0.74
N PRO A 158 1.70 15.27 -0.35
CA PRO A 158 0.43 14.57 -0.30
C PRO A 158 0.47 13.49 0.78
N VAL A 159 -0.58 13.41 1.60
CA VAL A 159 -0.73 12.42 2.66
C VAL A 159 -1.86 11.48 2.30
N GLY A 160 -1.62 10.17 2.41
CA GLY A 160 -2.60 9.12 2.19
C GLY A 160 -2.81 8.24 3.42
N ALA A 161 -3.90 7.48 3.41
CA ALA A 161 -4.17 6.45 4.40
C ALA A 161 -4.23 5.08 3.72
N MET A 162 -3.63 4.08 4.35
CA MET A 162 -3.72 2.70 3.91
C MET A 162 -5.03 2.10 4.40
N ILE A 163 -5.87 1.64 3.48
CA ILE A 163 -7.09 0.89 3.79
C ILE A 163 -6.73 -0.58 3.87
N GLU A 164 -6.42 -1.03 5.08
CA GLU A 164 -6.04 -2.42 5.35
C GLU A 164 -6.75 -3.01 6.56
N VAL A 165 -7.59 -2.22 7.24
CA VAL A 165 -8.42 -2.66 8.38
C VAL A 165 -9.89 -2.60 7.96
N PRO A 166 -10.72 -3.62 8.24
CA PRO A 166 -12.12 -3.66 7.80
C PRO A 166 -12.96 -2.44 8.24
N SER A 167 -12.70 -1.88 9.43
CA SER A 167 -13.40 -0.69 9.92
C SER A 167 -13.16 0.56 9.04
N ALA A 168 -12.01 0.63 8.36
CA ALA A 168 -11.69 1.72 7.44
C ALA A 168 -12.44 1.58 6.10
N VAL A 169 -12.77 0.37 5.67
CA VAL A 169 -13.61 0.12 4.48
C VAL A 169 -15.00 0.74 4.65
N TYR A 170 -15.62 0.57 5.82
CA TYR A 170 -16.94 1.15 6.13
C TYR A 170 -16.89 2.66 6.38
N GLN A 171 -15.72 3.22 6.65
CA GLN A 171 -15.52 4.65 6.88
C GLN A 171 -14.78 5.35 5.74
N VAL A 172 -14.65 4.70 4.58
CA VAL A 172 -13.75 5.14 3.50
C VAL A 172 -14.02 6.58 3.06
N GLU A 173 -15.29 7.02 2.99
CA GLU A 173 -15.60 8.39 2.61
C GLU A 173 -15.14 9.41 3.66
N ALA A 174 -15.23 9.07 4.95
CA ALA A 174 -14.76 9.92 6.02
C ALA A 174 -13.23 10.03 6.02
N PHE A 175 -12.54 8.94 5.66
CA PHE A 175 -11.09 8.93 5.46
C PHE A 175 -10.72 9.77 4.24
N ALA A 176 -11.34 9.52 3.09
CA ALA A 176 -11.07 10.21 1.82
C ALA A 176 -11.23 11.74 1.93
N ARG A 177 -12.18 12.26 2.74
CA ARG A 177 -12.29 13.71 2.97
C ARG A 177 -11.08 14.36 3.65
N ARG A 178 -10.23 13.57 4.31
CA ARG A 178 -9.11 14.06 5.14
C ARG A 178 -7.73 13.89 4.50
N VAL A 179 -7.63 13.04 3.49
CA VAL A 179 -6.37 12.67 2.85
C VAL A 179 -6.39 12.96 1.35
N ASP A 180 -5.23 12.95 0.74
CA ASP A 180 -5.04 13.24 -0.68
C ASP A 180 -5.25 12.01 -1.56
N PHE A 181 -5.01 10.82 -1.02
CA PHE A 181 -5.19 9.54 -1.71
C PHE A 181 -5.40 8.39 -0.72
N LEU A 182 -5.91 7.26 -1.21
CA LEU A 182 -5.96 6.01 -0.44
C LEU A 182 -5.12 4.93 -1.12
N SER A 183 -4.58 4.02 -0.33
CA SER A 183 -3.93 2.82 -0.86
C SER A 183 -4.46 1.58 -0.15
N VAL A 184 -4.88 0.56 -0.89
CA VAL A 184 -5.34 -0.69 -0.27
C VAL A 184 -4.17 -1.63 -0.03
N GLY A 185 -3.95 -1.97 1.25
CA GLY A 185 -3.09 -3.07 1.66
C GLY A 185 -3.85 -4.38 1.64
N THR A 186 -4.03 -5.01 0.46
CA THR A 186 -4.86 -6.23 0.33
C THR A 186 -4.38 -7.38 1.19
N ASN A 187 -3.09 -7.40 1.51
CA ASN A 187 -2.44 -8.35 2.38
C ASN A 187 -3.13 -8.42 3.75
N ASP A 188 -3.14 -7.32 4.48
CA ASP A 188 -3.70 -7.27 5.82
C ASP A 188 -5.23 -7.16 5.77
N LEU A 189 -5.80 -6.49 4.75
CA LEU A 189 -7.24 -6.45 4.53
C LEU A 189 -7.86 -7.85 4.39
N THR A 190 -7.26 -8.71 3.56
CA THR A 190 -7.72 -10.09 3.35
C THR A 190 -7.62 -10.89 4.66
N GLN A 191 -6.48 -10.78 5.35
CA GLN A 191 -6.26 -11.46 6.62
C GLN A 191 -7.32 -11.10 7.67
N TYR A 192 -7.65 -9.82 7.82
CA TYR A 192 -8.65 -9.38 8.81
C TYR A 192 -10.09 -9.64 8.37
N LEU A 193 -10.42 -9.52 7.08
CA LEU A 193 -11.75 -9.84 6.57
C LEU A 193 -12.08 -11.33 6.70
N LEU A 194 -11.08 -12.19 6.47
CA LEU A 194 -11.27 -13.65 6.52
C LEU A 194 -10.92 -14.26 7.87
N ALA A 195 -10.35 -13.48 8.80
CA ALA A 195 -9.81 -13.95 10.07
C ALA A 195 -8.78 -15.09 9.89
N VAL A 196 -7.90 -14.95 8.90
CA VAL A 196 -6.88 -15.95 8.54
C VAL A 196 -5.49 -15.33 8.58
N ASP A 197 -4.64 -15.81 9.50
CA ASP A 197 -3.21 -15.49 9.48
C ASP A 197 -2.54 -16.21 8.31
N ARG A 198 -2.06 -15.45 7.33
CA ARG A 198 -1.37 -16.01 6.15
C ARG A 198 -0.03 -16.68 6.47
N ASN A 199 0.57 -16.35 7.61
CA ASN A 199 1.84 -16.95 8.06
C ASN A 199 1.60 -18.24 8.86
N ASN A 200 0.36 -18.55 9.22
CA ASN A 200 0.02 -19.77 9.94
C ASN A 200 -0.24 -20.92 8.97
N GLY A 201 0.73 -21.82 8.82
CA GLY A 201 0.67 -22.94 7.88
C GLY A 201 -0.53 -23.89 8.03
N ARG A 202 -1.27 -23.85 9.16
CA ARG A 202 -2.50 -24.65 9.33
C ARG A 202 -3.72 -24.06 8.64
N VAL A 203 -3.76 -22.73 8.49
CA VAL A 203 -4.92 -21.99 7.95
C VAL A 203 -4.60 -21.17 6.72
N ALA A 204 -3.32 -21.02 6.36
CA ALA A 204 -2.88 -20.22 5.21
C ALA A 204 -3.58 -20.58 3.89
N ALA A 205 -4.03 -21.83 3.71
CA ALA A 205 -4.80 -22.25 2.55
C ALA A 205 -6.21 -21.60 2.44
N LEU A 206 -6.73 -21.03 3.53
CA LEU A 206 -8.00 -20.29 3.58
C LEU A 206 -7.84 -18.83 3.16
N TYR A 207 -6.60 -18.33 3.09
CA TYR A 207 -6.33 -16.96 2.65
C TYR A 207 -6.50 -16.88 1.12
N ASP A 208 -7.51 -16.15 0.65
CA ASP A 208 -7.69 -15.87 -0.78
C ASP A 208 -8.11 -14.41 -1.01
N SER A 209 -7.26 -13.67 -1.73
CA SER A 209 -7.53 -12.28 -2.12
C SER A 209 -8.65 -12.13 -3.16
N LEU A 210 -9.06 -13.21 -3.83
CA LEU A 210 -10.22 -13.25 -4.72
C LEU A 210 -11.52 -13.63 -3.99
N HIS A 211 -11.49 -13.75 -2.66
CA HIS A 211 -12.71 -14.03 -1.91
C HIS A 211 -13.77 -12.94 -2.14
N PRO A 212 -15.07 -13.28 -2.33
CA PRO A 212 -16.12 -12.30 -2.63
C PRO A 212 -16.15 -11.13 -1.64
N ALA A 213 -16.04 -11.41 -0.34
CA ALA A 213 -15.97 -10.36 0.69
C ALA A 213 -14.81 -9.36 0.48
N VAL A 214 -13.65 -9.82 0.02
CA VAL A 214 -12.49 -8.96 -0.28
C VAL A 214 -12.75 -8.12 -1.53
N LEU A 215 -13.33 -8.72 -2.58
CA LEU A 215 -13.68 -8.01 -3.80
C LEU A 215 -14.75 -6.92 -3.58
N HIS A 216 -15.78 -7.21 -2.79
CA HIS A 216 -16.78 -6.22 -2.40
C HIS A 216 -16.17 -5.10 -1.55
N ALA A 217 -15.29 -5.43 -0.59
CA ALA A 217 -14.60 -4.43 0.20
C ALA A 217 -13.73 -3.50 -0.67
N LEU A 218 -13.01 -4.06 -1.65
CA LEU A 218 -12.22 -3.29 -2.61
C LEU A 218 -13.10 -2.34 -3.43
N LEU A 219 -14.21 -2.84 -3.99
CA LEU A 219 -15.12 -2.03 -4.77
C LEU A 219 -15.71 -0.89 -3.92
N GLN A 220 -16.16 -1.18 -2.69
CA GLN A 220 -16.66 -0.17 -1.78
C GLN A 220 -15.63 0.92 -1.49
N VAL A 221 -14.35 0.55 -1.33
CA VAL A 221 -13.26 1.51 -1.12
C VAL A 221 -13.06 2.39 -2.34
N VAL A 222 -12.98 1.80 -3.54
CA VAL A 222 -12.78 2.53 -4.79
C VAL A 222 -13.92 3.52 -5.03
N GLU A 223 -15.16 3.04 -4.98
CA GLU A 223 -16.34 3.89 -5.19
C GLU A 223 -16.46 4.98 -4.13
N GLY A 224 -16.26 4.65 -2.86
CA GLY A 224 -16.33 5.61 -1.76
C GLY A 224 -15.28 6.72 -1.87
N ALA A 225 -14.05 6.37 -2.25
CA ALA A 225 -13.00 7.35 -2.48
C ALA A 225 -13.29 8.23 -3.71
N HIS A 226 -13.75 7.64 -4.80
CA HIS A 226 -14.11 8.36 -6.03
C HIS A 226 -15.28 9.32 -5.83
N ARG A 227 -16.27 8.96 -5.00
CA ARG A 227 -17.35 9.90 -4.58
C ARG A 227 -16.81 11.15 -3.88
N GLN A 228 -15.65 11.05 -3.23
CA GLN A 228 -14.95 12.18 -2.59
C GLN A 228 -13.85 12.78 -3.49
N GLY A 229 -13.75 12.34 -4.75
CA GLY A 229 -12.75 12.82 -5.72
C GLY A 229 -11.32 12.42 -5.38
N LYS A 230 -11.11 11.33 -4.64
CA LYS A 230 -9.79 10.87 -4.22
C LYS A 230 -9.33 9.63 -4.99
N PRO A 231 -8.08 9.59 -5.47
CA PRO A 231 -7.55 8.43 -6.15
C PRO A 231 -7.28 7.28 -5.17
N VAL A 232 -7.36 6.05 -5.67
CA VAL A 232 -7.09 4.82 -4.93
C VAL A 232 -6.01 4.00 -5.64
N SER A 233 -5.00 3.58 -4.90
CA SER A 233 -4.00 2.62 -5.33
C SER A 233 -4.19 1.26 -4.64
N VAL A 234 -3.59 0.20 -5.19
CA VAL A 234 -3.42 -1.09 -4.48
C VAL A 234 -1.94 -1.42 -4.41
N CYS A 235 -1.44 -1.73 -3.21
CA CYS A 235 -0.03 -2.05 -2.98
C CYS A 235 0.22 -3.42 -2.34
N GLY A 236 -0.81 -4.22 -2.08
CA GLY A 236 -0.65 -5.62 -1.65
C GLY A 236 -0.32 -6.56 -2.80
N GLU A 237 -0.09 -7.84 -2.49
CA GLU A 237 0.33 -8.87 -3.46
C GLU A 237 -0.67 -9.05 -4.61
N MET A 238 -1.95 -8.78 -4.36
CA MET A 238 -3.02 -8.79 -5.36
C MET A 238 -2.71 -7.87 -6.55
N ALA A 239 -2.01 -6.74 -6.35
CA ALA A 239 -1.61 -5.84 -7.44
C ALA A 239 -0.56 -6.46 -8.38
N GLY A 240 0.11 -7.54 -7.94
CA GLY A 240 1.08 -8.30 -8.72
C GLY A 240 0.52 -9.50 -9.48
N ASP A 241 -0.71 -9.90 -9.18
CA ASP A 241 -1.36 -11.04 -9.83
C ASP A 241 -2.01 -10.58 -11.15
N PRO A 242 -1.60 -11.13 -12.31
CA PRO A 242 -2.20 -10.82 -13.61
C PRO A 242 -3.72 -11.01 -13.67
N ALA A 243 -4.27 -12.02 -12.99
CA ALA A 243 -5.71 -12.29 -12.95
C ALA A 243 -6.43 -11.23 -12.12
N ALA A 244 -5.92 -10.94 -10.92
CA ALA A 244 -6.52 -9.93 -10.05
C ALA A 244 -6.40 -8.51 -10.64
N ALA A 245 -5.31 -8.21 -11.36
CA ALA A 245 -5.11 -6.92 -12.03
C ALA A 245 -6.23 -6.60 -13.05
N VAL A 246 -6.84 -7.60 -13.69
CA VAL A 246 -8.02 -7.39 -14.55
C VAL A 246 -9.21 -6.90 -13.73
N LEU A 247 -9.48 -7.53 -12.59
CA LEU A 247 -10.58 -7.09 -11.73
C LEU A 247 -10.34 -5.67 -11.19
N LEU A 248 -9.13 -5.37 -10.75
CA LEU A 248 -8.75 -4.04 -10.27
C LEU A 248 -8.90 -2.96 -11.37
N LEU A 249 -8.59 -3.30 -12.62
CA LEU A 249 -8.87 -2.44 -13.78
C LEU A 249 -10.37 -2.23 -14.00
N GLY A 250 -11.18 -3.28 -13.85
CA GLY A 250 -12.64 -3.24 -13.94
C GLY A 250 -13.28 -2.37 -12.84
N MET A 251 -12.75 -2.46 -11.62
CA MET A 251 -13.16 -1.63 -10.47
C MET A 251 -12.82 -0.16 -10.69
N GLY A 252 -11.86 0.15 -11.56
CA GLY A 252 -11.47 1.51 -11.88
C GLY A 252 -10.34 2.06 -11.00
N ILE A 253 -9.46 1.19 -10.51
CA ILE A 253 -8.31 1.62 -9.70
C ILE A 253 -7.45 2.67 -10.43
N ASP A 254 -6.92 3.64 -9.69
CA ASP A 254 -6.15 4.75 -10.27
C ASP A 254 -4.68 4.40 -10.48
N SER A 255 -4.12 3.48 -9.67
CA SER A 255 -2.75 2.97 -9.84
C SER A 255 -2.53 1.62 -9.14
N LEU A 256 -1.50 0.89 -9.56
CA LEU A 256 -1.09 -0.37 -8.95
C LEU A 256 0.37 -0.30 -8.54
N SER A 257 0.72 -0.89 -7.39
CA SER A 257 2.09 -0.99 -6.91
C SER A 257 2.42 -2.43 -6.55
N THR A 258 3.48 -2.98 -7.15
CA THR A 258 3.81 -4.41 -7.03
C THR A 258 5.33 -4.66 -6.99
N SER A 259 5.78 -5.90 -6.84
CA SER A 259 7.21 -6.20 -6.92
C SER A 259 7.76 -5.91 -8.32
N ALA A 260 9.04 -5.54 -8.40
CA ALA A 260 9.71 -5.30 -9.68
C ALA A 260 9.62 -6.51 -10.63
N ALA A 261 9.64 -7.73 -10.08
CA ALA A 261 9.51 -8.97 -10.84
C ALA A 261 8.13 -9.14 -11.52
N ASN A 262 7.05 -8.74 -10.84
CA ASN A 262 5.68 -8.90 -11.35
C ASN A 262 5.25 -7.74 -12.27
N LEU A 263 5.88 -6.58 -12.15
CA LEU A 263 5.53 -5.36 -12.88
C LEU A 263 5.37 -5.56 -14.40
N PRO A 264 6.27 -6.26 -15.13
CA PRO A 264 6.11 -6.44 -16.58
C PRO A 264 4.89 -7.28 -16.96
N ARG A 265 4.55 -8.31 -16.19
CA ARG A 265 3.39 -9.18 -16.44
C ARG A 265 2.09 -8.40 -16.24
N VAL A 266 1.98 -7.67 -15.13
CA VAL A 266 0.84 -6.79 -14.85
C VAL A 266 0.70 -5.71 -15.94
N LYS A 267 1.82 -5.09 -16.34
CA LYS A 267 1.85 -4.11 -17.43
C LYS A 267 1.33 -4.69 -18.75
N TRP A 268 1.67 -5.93 -19.06
CA TRP A 268 1.17 -6.58 -20.27
C TRP A 268 -0.34 -6.82 -20.21
N VAL A 269 -0.88 -7.29 -19.07
CA VAL A 269 -2.35 -7.44 -18.88
C VAL A 269 -3.07 -6.10 -19.05
N ILE A 270 -2.68 -5.08 -18.30
CA ILE A 270 -3.37 -3.77 -18.30
C ILE A 270 -3.36 -3.13 -19.69
N ARG A 271 -2.31 -3.37 -20.49
CA ARG A 271 -2.22 -2.87 -21.87
C ARG A 271 -3.03 -3.67 -22.88
N SER A 272 -3.35 -4.93 -22.58
CA SER A 272 -3.93 -5.87 -23.55
C SER A 272 -5.40 -6.17 -23.27
N PHE A 273 -5.88 -5.95 -22.05
CA PHE A 273 -7.26 -6.23 -21.64
C PHE A 273 -8.09 -4.93 -21.61
N PRO A 274 -9.14 -4.78 -22.45
CA PRO A 274 -9.98 -3.58 -22.45
C PRO A 274 -10.69 -3.39 -21.11
N GLN A 275 -10.71 -2.14 -20.61
CA GLN A 275 -11.37 -1.84 -19.32
C GLN A 275 -12.87 -2.13 -19.35
N THR A 276 -13.55 -1.92 -20.48
CA THR A 276 -14.98 -2.23 -20.63
C THR A 276 -15.25 -3.72 -20.38
N ARG A 277 -14.44 -4.59 -20.99
CA ARG A 277 -14.48 -6.04 -20.77
C ARG A 277 -14.10 -6.42 -19.33
N ALA A 278 -13.16 -5.68 -18.71
CA ALA A 278 -12.79 -5.90 -17.32
C ALA A 278 -13.93 -5.59 -16.36
N ARG A 279 -14.73 -4.56 -16.66
CA ARG A 279 -15.93 -4.20 -15.91
C ARG A 279 -17.03 -5.26 -16.08
N GLU A 280 -17.29 -5.71 -17.31
CA GLU A 280 -18.25 -6.82 -17.57
C GLU A 280 -17.85 -8.10 -16.85
N LEU A 281 -16.55 -8.40 -16.77
CA LEU A 281 -16.03 -9.54 -16.01
C LEU A 281 -16.21 -9.35 -14.51
N LEU A 282 -15.95 -8.14 -14.00
CA LEU A 282 -16.15 -7.80 -12.60
C LEU A 282 -17.62 -7.99 -12.20
N ASP A 283 -18.56 -7.49 -12.98
CA ASP A 283 -20.01 -7.60 -12.71
C ASP A 283 -20.42 -9.08 -12.55
N GLN A 284 -19.92 -9.96 -13.42
CA GLN A 284 -20.15 -11.41 -13.32
C GLN A 284 -19.50 -12.03 -12.09
N VAL A 285 -18.27 -11.63 -11.77
CA VAL A 285 -17.51 -12.17 -10.64
C VAL A 285 -18.13 -11.77 -9.30
N LEU A 286 -18.74 -10.60 -9.20
CA LEU A 286 -19.40 -10.12 -7.98
C LEU A 286 -20.69 -10.89 -7.66
N GLU A 287 -21.26 -11.63 -8.62
CA GLU A 287 -22.40 -12.54 -8.39
C GLU A 287 -21.96 -13.94 -7.93
N MET A 288 -20.65 -14.21 -7.87
CA MET A 288 -20.11 -15.53 -7.54
C MET A 288 -19.75 -15.64 -6.05
N GLU A 289 -19.92 -16.83 -5.49
CA GLU A 289 -19.70 -17.09 -4.05
C GLU A 289 -18.40 -17.87 -3.76
N ASP A 290 -17.79 -18.51 -4.76
CA ASP A 290 -16.61 -19.37 -4.60
C ASP A 290 -15.35 -18.74 -5.23
N PRO A 291 -14.27 -18.51 -4.45
CA PRO A 291 -13.00 -17.97 -4.98
C PRO A 291 -12.41 -18.83 -6.11
N GLY A 292 -12.56 -20.15 -6.04
CA GLY A 292 -12.09 -21.08 -7.07
C GLY A 292 -12.81 -20.88 -8.40
N ALA A 293 -14.14 -20.72 -8.36
CA ALA A 293 -14.97 -20.42 -9.52
C ALA A 293 -14.64 -19.04 -10.10
N ILE A 294 -14.45 -18.03 -9.26
CA ILE A 294 -14.00 -16.69 -9.66
C ILE A 294 -12.68 -16.78 -10.43
N ARG A 295 -11.69 -17.49 -9.88
CA ARG A 295 -10.38 -17.69 -10.52
C ARG A 295 -10.51 -18.35 -11.88
N ARG A 296 -11.30 -19.43 -12.00
CA ARG A 296 -11.56 -20.10 -13.28
C ARG A 296 -12.19 -19.14 -14.30
N ARG A 297 -13.20 -18.38 -13.89
CA ARG A 297 -13.89 -17.41 -14.75
C ARG A 297 -12.94 -16.32 -15.29
N ILE A 298 -12.04 -15.81 -14.45
CA ILE A 298 -11.03 -14.83 -14.87
C ILE A 298 -10.03 -15.46 -15.83
N HIS A 299 -9.58 -16.68 -15.54
CA HIS A 299 -8.64 -17.40 -16.40
C HIS A 299 -9.23 -17.65 -17.80
N GLU A 300 -10.48 -18.07 -17.89
CA GLU A 300 -11.19 -18.22 -19.17
C GLU A 300 -11.26 -16.90 -19.94
N ALA A 301 -11.54 -15.77 -19.26
CA ALA A 301 -11.58 -14.45 -19.89
C ALA A 301 -10.22 -14.06 -20.47
N LEU A 302 -9.14 -14.31 -19.72
CA LEU A 302 -7.77 -14.06 -20.13
C LEU A 302 -7.33 -14.98 -21.29
N GLU A 303 -7.70 -16.26 -21.27
CA GLU A 303 -7.44 -17.19 -22.38
C GLU A 303 -8.15 -16.74 -23.67
N GLN A 304 -9.41 -16.36 -23.57
CA GLN A 304 -10.18 -15.78 -24.70
C GLN A 304 -9.59 -14.46 -25.20
N ALA A 305 -8.84 -13.74 -24.37
CA ALA A 305 -8.11 -12.53 -24.74
C ALA A 305 -6.68 -12.81 -25.27
N GLY A 306 -6.28 -14.08 -25.41
CA GLY A 306 -4.94 -14.47 -25.85
C GLY A 306 -3.85 -14.30 -24.79
N LEU A 307 -4.22 -14.12 -23.52
CA LEU A 307 -3.32 -13.87 -22.40
C LEU A 307 -3.09 -15.10 -21.51
N GLY A 308 -3.52 -16.30 -21.92
CA GLY A 308 -3.40 -17.53 -21.13
C GLY A 308 -1.97 -17.87 -20.70
N GLY A 309 -0.96 -17.49 -21.49
CA GLY A 309 0.46 -17.69 -21.15
C GLY A 309 0.90 -16.94 -19.88
N LEU A 310 0.22 -15.84 -19.53
CA LEU A 310 0.49 -15.09 -18.31
C LEU A 310 -0.03 -15.76 -17.04
N ILE A 311 -0.89 -16.75 -17.16
CA ILE A 311 -1.46 -17.46 -16.02
C ILE A 311 -0.61 -18.69 -15.71
N ARG A 312 -0.10 -19.36 -16.74
CA ARG A 312 0.59 -20.65 -16.61
C ARG A 312 2.04 -20.52 -16.13
N ALA A 313 2.68 -19.36 -16.31
CA ALA A 313 4.08 -19.12 -15.95
C ALA A 313 4.31 -18.88 -14.44
N GLY A 314 3.56 -19.54 -13.56
CA GLY A 314 3.63 -19.31 -12.12
C GLY A 314 3.06 -20.42 -11.23
N ASN A 315 2.69 -21.57 -11.80
CA ASN A 315 2.39 -22.80 -11.05
C ASN A 315 3.59 -23.75 -11.14
#